data_AF-A0A8S8Z407-F1
#
_entry.id   AF-A0A8S8Z407-F1
#
_cell.length_a   1.000
_cell.length_b   1.000
_cell.length_c   1.000
_cell.angle_alpha   90.00
_cell.angle_beta   90.00
_cell.angle_gamma   90.00
#
_symmetry.space_group_name_H-M   'P 1'
#
loop_
_entity.id
_entity.type
_entity.pdbx_description
1 polymer ?
#
loop_
_entity_poly.entity_id
_entity_poly.type
_entity_poly.pdbx_seq_one_letter_code
_entity_poly.pdbx_strand_id
1 'polypeptide(L)'
;MLGMALEPQGQNQVEWPLVGNVVKSTGWSLPKARSEGPPFITKSQIVKVLEQVGVLLELDGANQFRVIAYQNASRALASLEEDLLTVVSEERITDVKGIGKGLGGLISEAVLEGTWGISPRYTNASLRG
;
A
#
# COMPACT_ATOMS: atom_id res chain seq x y z
N MET A 1 53.23 46.82 -1.37
CA MET A 1 52.51 45.88 -2.25
C MET A 1 52.51 44.53 -1.54
N LEU A 2 51.42 44.17 -0.86
CA LEU A 2 50.40 43.18 -1.30
C LEU A 2 51.00 41.77 -1.52
N GLY A 3 50.50 40.69 -0.90
CA GLY A 3 49.13 40.44 -0.46
C GLY A 3 48.98 39.51 0.75
N MET A 4 47.91 39.78 1.49
CA MET A 4 47.26 38.88 2.43
C MET A 4 46.60 37.73 1.66
N ALA A 5 46.94 36.49 1.98
CA ALA A 5 46.10 35.34 1.65
C ALA A 5 45.23 35.05 2.88
N LEU A 6 43.91 35.23 2.73
CA LEU A 6 42.93 34.87 3.74
C LEU A 6 42.86 33.34 3.83
N GLU A 7 43.20 32.80 4.99
CA GLU A 7 43.02 31.37 5.29
C GLU A 7 41.52 31.09 5.54
N PRO A 8 40.89 30.14 4.83
CA PRO A 8 39.48 29.88 5.00
C PRO A 8 39.21 29.23 6.37
N GLN A 9 38.71 30.04 7.31
CA GLN A 9 38.08 29.57 8.54
C GLN A 9 36.76 28.88 8.18
N GLY A 10 36.61 27.60 8.53
CA GLY A 10 35.32 26.93 8.55
C GLY A 10 35.28 25.54 7.93
N GLN A 11 35.97 24.56 8.53
CA GLN A 11 35.53 23.17 8.44
C GLN A 11 34.85 22.82 9.75
N ASN A 12 33.54 23.10 9.85
CA ASN A 12 32.71 22.45 10.85
C ASN A 12 32.59 20.98 10.47
N GLN A 13 33.59 20.21 10.88
CA GLN A 13 33.52 18.77 10.92
C GLN A 13 32.53 18.43 12.04
N VAL A 14 31.30 18.13 11.65
CA VAL A 14 30.30 17.61 12.58
C VAL A 14 30.79 16.23 13.01
N GLU A 15 31.52 16.17 14.12
CA GLU A 15 31.84 14.91 14.78
C GLU A 15 30.54 14.34 15.36
N TRP A 16 30.00 13.34 14.68
CA TRP A 16 28.96 12.51 15.25
C TRP A 16 29.59 11.71 16.41
N PRO A 17 29.05 11.77 17.63
CA PRO A 17 29.66 11.14 18.81
C PRO A 17 29.64 9.59 18.79
N LEU A 18 29.34 8.97 17.64
CA LEU A 18 29.14 7.53 17.47
C LEU A 18 30.14 6.88 16.51
N VAL A 19 31.23 7.56 16.11
CA VAL A 19 32.35 6.92 15.37
C VAL A 19 33.25 6.13 16.33
N GLY A 20 32.62 5.30 17.16
CA GLY A 20 33.24 4.41 18.12
C GLY A 20 32.26 3.27 18.37
N ASN A 21 32.51 2.14 17.71
CA ASN A 21 31.65 0.96 17.63
C ASN A 21 30.35 1.17 16.83
N VAL A 22 30.49 1.31 15.50
CA VAL A 22 29.46 0.85 14.56
C VAL A 22 29.18 -0.60 14.91
N VAL A 23 27.99 -0.87 15.45
CA VAL A 23 27.46 -2.23 15.59
C VAL A 23 27.73 -2.93 14.27
N LYS A 24 28.50 -4.04 14.28
CA LYS A 24 28.70 -4.88 13.10
C LYS A 24 27.32 -5.40 12.70
N SER A 25 26.62 -4.67 11.85
CA SER A 25 25.25 -4.92 11.41
C SER A 25 25.24 -6.06 10.38
N THR A 26 25.90 -7.17 10.69
CA THR A 26 26.03 -8.33 9.79
C THR A 26 24.70 -9.07 9.61
N GLY A 27 23.65 -8.71 10.37
CA GLY A 27 22.33 -9.35 10.32
C GLY A 27 21.16 -8.41 10.01
N TRP A 28 21.40 -7.13 9.76
CA TRP A 28 20.34 -6.18 9.42
C TRP A 28 20.47 -5.74 7.97
N SER A 29 19.46 -6.06 7.16
CA SER A 29 19.31 -5.55 5.79
C SER A 29 18.06 -4.68 5.70
N LEU A 30 18.07 -3.71 4.79
CA LEU A 30 16.88 -2.89 4.54
C LEU A 30 15.74 -3.79 4.02
N PRO A 31 14.48 -3.46 4.34
CA PRO A 31 13.34 -4.05 3.65
C PRO A 31 13.57 -3.94 2.15
N LYS A 32 13.37 -5.05 1.42
CA LYS A 32 13.53 -5.09 -0.04
C LYS A 32 12.77 -3.92 -0.65
N ALA A 33 13.43 -3.16 -1.51
CA ALA A 33 12.78 -2.06 -2.24
C ALA A 33 11.51 -2.56 -2.95
N ARG A 34 10.53 -1.67 -3.13
CA ARG A 34 9.23 -1.94 -3.79
C ARG A 34 9.48 -2.88 -4.99
N SER A 35 8.86 -4.06 -4.95
CA SER A 35 9.11 -5.13 -5.92
C SER A 35 8.82 -4.66 -7.34
N GLU A 36 9.58 -5.17 -8.33
CA GLU A 36 9.28 -4.99 -9.77
C GLU A 36 8.05 -5.81 -10.23
N GLY A 37 7.26 -6.34 -9.29
CA GLY A 37 6.09 -7.18 -9.55
C GLY A 37 5.18 -7.29 -8.31
N PRO A 38 4.12 -8.10 -8.38
CA PRO A 38 3.14 -8.26 -7.31
C PRO A 38 3.77 -8.72 -5.97
N PRO A 39 3.19 -8.33 -4.82
CA PRO A 39 2.03 -7.45 -4.70
C PRO A 39 2.43 -5.97 -4.89
N PHE A 40 1.78 -5.26 -5.82
CA PHE A 40 2.03 -3.83 -6.04
C PHE A 40 1.47 -2.97 -4.90
N ILE A 41 0.37 -3.42 -4.30
CA ILE A 41 -0.27 -2.83 -3.13
C ILE A 41 -0.38 -3.89 -2.04
N THR A 42 -0.01 -3.53 -0.81
CA THR A 42 0.00 -4.45 0.33
C THR A 42 -1.40 -4.65 0.93
N LYS A 43 -1.62 -5.78 1.61
CA LYS A 43 -2.88 -6.09 2.32
C LYS A 43 -3.32 -4.94 3.24
N SER A 44 -2.41 -4.39 4.02
CA SER A 44 -2.71 -3.31 4.97
C SER A 44 -3.10 -2.00 4.29
N GLN A 45 -2.54 -1.70 3.11
CA GLN A 45 -2.96 -0.55 2.31
C GLN A 45 -4.38 -0.73 1.78
N ILE A 46 -4.70 -1.92 1.26
CA ILE A 46 -6.04 -2.22 0.73
C ILE A 46 -7.10 -2.16 1.85
N VAL A 47 -6.82 -2.72 3.02
CA VAL A 47 -7.71 -2.65 4.20
C VAL A 47 -8.05 -1.20 4.54
N LYS A 48 -7.05 -0.31 4.57
CA LYS A 48 -7.24 1.12 4.84
C LYS A 48 -8.08 1.80 3.77
N VAL A 49 -7.85 1.49 2.49
CA VAL A 49 -8.65 2.03 1.39
C VAL A 49 -10.11 1.60 1.52
N LEU A 50 -10.37 0.32 1.78
CA LEU A 50 -11.73 -0.20 1.97
C LEU A 50 -12.44 0.45 3.16
N GLU A 51 -11.74 0.63 4.27
CA GLU A 51 -12.25 1.32 5.46
C GLU A 51 -12.63 2.78 5.15
N GLN A 52 -11.70 3.53 4.54
CA GLN A 52 -11.91 4.92 4.17
C GLN A 52 -13.07 5.09 3.18
N VAL A 53 -13.15 4.24 2.15
CA VAL A 53 -14.27 4.28 1.20
C VAL A 53 -15.59 3.95 1.87
N GLY A 54 -15.61 2.99 2.82
CA GLY A 54 -16.81 2.69 3.60
C GLY A 54 -17.32 3.92 4.37
N VAL A 55 -16.42 4.62 5.06
CA VAL A 55 -16.75 5.86 5.79
C VAL A 55 -17.24 6.96 4.84
N LEU A 56 -16.55 7.17 3.71
CA LEU A 56 -16.94 8.20 2.75
C LEU A 56 -18.31 7.91 2.14
N LEU A 57 -18.62 6.66 1.81
CA LEU A 57 -19.93 6.27 1.29
C LEU A 57 -21.04 6.49 2.32
N GLU A 58 -20.77 6.23 3.60
CA GLU A 58 -21.73 6.49 4.68
C GLU A 58 -22.03 7.99 4.81
N LEU A 59 -20.98 8.82 4.79
CA LEU A 59 -21.10 10.28 4.87
C LEU A 59 -21.80 10.88 3.63
N ASP A 60 -21.59 10.30 2.46
CA ASP A 60 -22.24 10.70 1.19
C ASP A 60 -23.71 10.26 1.11
N GLY A 61 -24.23 9.54 2.12
CA GLY A 61 -25.59 9.01 2.10
C GLY A 61 -25.79 7.95 1.01
N ALA A 62 -24.72 7.26 0.61
CA ALA A 62 -24.78 6.22 -0.39
C ALA A 62 -25.62 5.03 0.10
N ASN A 63 -25.96 4.15 -0.83
CA ASN A 63 -26.73 2.95 -0.54
C ASN A 63 -26.08 2.11 0.58
N GLN A 64 -26.88 1.76 1.59
CA GLN A 64 -26.43 1.02 2.78
C GLN A 64 -25.77 -0.33 2.45
N PHE A 65 -26.22 -1.03 1.40
CA PHE A 65 -25.57 -2.27 0.97
C PHE A 65 -24.13 -2.03 0.51
N ARG A 66 -23.85 -0.89 -0.15
CA ARG A 66 -22.48 -0.54 -0.55
C ARG A 66 -21.62 -0.25 0.68
N VAL A 67 -22.12 0.57 1.61
CA VAL A 67 -21.41 0.88 2.86
C VAL A 67 -21.01 -0.41 3.59
N ILE A 68 -21.98 -1.30 3.80
CA ILE A 68 -21.77 -2.59 4.48
C ILE A 68 -20.79 -3.48 3.69
N ALA A 69 -20.85 -3.50 2.36
CA ALA A 69 -19.93 -4.29 1.55
C ALA A 69 -18.47 -3.86 1.75
N TYR A 70 -18.18 -2.56 1.73
CA TYR A 70 -16.82 -2.04 1.96
C TYR A 70 -16.34 -2.31 3.39
N GLN A 71 -17.20 -2.10 4.39
CA GLN A 71 -16.86 -2.39 5.79
C GLN A 71 -16.60 -3.88 6.03
N ASN A 72 -17.43 -4.77 5.47
CA ASN A 72 -17.26 -6.21 5.58
C ASN A 72 -15.99 -6.69 4.88
N ALA A 73 -15.71 -6.19 3.68
CA ALA A 73 -14.50 -6.54 2.95
C ALA A 73 -13.23 -6.08 3.68
N SER A 74 -13.26 -4.88 4.27
CA SER A 74 -12.14 -4.37 5.10
C SER A 74 -11.85 -5.31 6.28
N ARG A 75 -12.89 -5.68 7.05
CA ARG A 75 -12.76 -6.60 8.19
C ARG A 75 -12.28 -7.99 7.76
N ALA A 76 -12.89 -8.55 6.71
CA ALA A 76 -12.55 -9.86 6.19
C ALA A 76 -11.09 -9.93 5.72
N LEU A 77 -10.64 -8.90 4.99
CA LEU A 77 -9.27 -8.80 4.50
C LEU A 77 -8.27 -8.57 5.63
N ALA A 78 -8.63 -7.79 6.66
CA ALA A 78 -7.79 -7.58 7.83
C ALA A 78 -7.58 -8.87 8.63
N SER A 79 -8.62 -9.71 8.72
CA SER A 79 -8.59 -11.01 9.40
C SER A 79 -8.07 -12.16 8.54
N LEU A 80 -7.75 -11.94 7.26
CA LEU A 80 -7.18 -12.97 6.40
C LEU A 80 -5.78 -13.33 6.91
N GLU A 81 -5.61 -14.56 7.41
CA GLU A 81 -4.31 -15.07 7.89
C GLU A 81 -3.40 -15.53 6.74
N GLU A 82 -4.00 -16.01 5.65
CA GLU A 82 -3.29 -16.44 4.46
C GLU A 82 -2.62 -15.25 3.73
N ASP A 83 -1.55 -15.54 2.99
CA ASP A 83 -0.90 -14.53 2.15
C ASP A 83 -1.87 -14.05 1.05
N LEU A 84 -2.04 -12.73 0.96
CA LEU A 84 -3.00 -12.13 0.05
C LEU A 84 -2.63 -12.38 -1.42
N LEU A 85 -1.33 -12.35 -1.76
CA LEU A 85 -0.91 -12.58 -3.13
C LEU A 85 -1.25 -14.01 -3.56
N THR A 86 -1.02 -15.01 -2.70
CA THR A 86 -1.43 -16.39 -2.95
C THR A 86 -2.94 -16.50 -3.20
N VAL A 87 -3.77 -15.97 -2.29
CA VAL A 87 -5.23 -16.04 -2.40
C VAL A 87 -5.74 -15.38 -3.69
N VAL A 88 -5.15 -14.25 -4.08
CA VAL A 88 -5.50 -13.54 -5.33
C VAL A 88 -5.03 -14.31 -6.56
N SER A 89 -3.81 -14.85 -6.54
CA SER A 89 -3.23 -15.58 -7.67
C SER A 89 -3.95 -16.90 -7.95
N GLU A 90 -4.56 -17.50 -6.92
CA GLU A 90 -5.39 -18.70 -7.03
C GLU A 90 -6.87 -18.39 -7.28
N GLU A 91 -7.24 -17.12 -7.52
CA GLU A 91 -8.61 -16.67 -7.77
C GLU A 91 -9.61 -16.97 -6.61
N ARG A 92 -9.11 -17.22 -5.40
CA ARG A 92 -9.91 -17.56 -4.20
C ARG A 92 -10.37 -16.34 -3.39
N ILE A 93 -10.05 -15.12 -3.81
CA ILE A 93 -10.37 -13.91 -3.03
C ILE A 93 -11.87 -13.73 -2.78
N THR A 94 -12.73 -14.21 -3.69
CA THR A 94 -14.19 -14.16 -3.53
C THR A 94 -14.76 -15.25 -2.63
N ASP A 95 -13.94 -16.24 -2.25
CA ASP A 95 -14.32 -17.28 -1.30
C ASP A 95 -14.20 -16.78 0.15
N VAL A 96 -13.45 -15.68 0.35
CA VAL A 96 -13.35 -15.00 1.64
C VAL A 96 -14.69 -14.37 1.99
N LYS A 97 -15.37 -14.93 3.01
CA LYS A 97 -16.68 -14.45 3.48
C LYS A 97 -16.62 -12.95 3.81
N GLY A 98 -17.44 -12.17 3.11
CA GLY A 98 -17.47 -10.70 3.23
C GLY A 98 -16.86 -9.98 2.03
N ILE A 99 -16.21 -10.69 1.10
CA ILE A 99 -15.66 -10.15 -0.14
C ILE A 99 -16.46 -10.68 -1.34
N GLY A 100 -17.35 -9.84 -1.88
CA GLY A 100 -18.10 -10.17 -3.09
C GLY A 100 -17.32 -9.92 -4.38
N LYS A 101 -17.80 -10.43 -5.52
CA LYS A 101 -17.14 -10.36 -6.84
C LYS A 101 -16.63 -8.97 -7.22
N GLY A 102 -17.42 -7.92 -6.99
CA GLY A 102 -17.01 -6.54 -7.32
C GLY A 102 -15.79 -6.06 -6.54
N LEU A 103 -15.80 -6.25 -5.21
CA LEU A 103 -14.66 -5.87 -4.36
C LEU A 103 -13.48 -6.84 -4.53
N GLY A 104 -13.74 -8.13 -4.73
CA GLY A 104 -12.70 -9.12 -5.05
C GLY A 104 -11.93 -8.73 -6.30
N GLY A 105 -12.61 -8.27 -7.36
CA GLY A 105 -11.97 -7.75 -8.56
C GLY A 105 -11.06 -6.55 -8.30
N LEU A 106 -11.54 -5.56 -7.53
CA LEU A 106 -10.73 -4.38 -7.17
C LEU A 106 -9.51 -4.75 -6.30
N ILE A 107 -9.67 -5.70 -5.38
CA ILE A 107 -8.56 -6.19 -4.56
C ILE A 107 -7.52 -6.89 -5.44
N SER A 108 -7.97 -7.79 -6.34
CA SER A 108 -7.07 -8.47 -7.28
C SER A 108 -6.34 -7.48 -8.19
N GLU A 109 -7.05 -6.48 -8.73
CA GLU A 109 -6.46 -5.40 -9.53
C GLU A 109 -5.38 -4.65 -8.74
N ALA A 110 -5.67 -4.26 -7.50
CA ALA A 110 -4.71 -3.55 -6.66
C ALA A 110 -3.45 -4.39 -6.38
N VAL A 111 -3.61 -5.69 -6.14
CA VAL A 111 -2.49 -6.59 -5.85
C VAL A 111 -1.66 -6.88 -7.10
N LEU A 112 -2.30 -7.20 -8.22
CA LEU A 112 -1.65 -7.71 -9.43
C LEU A 112 -1.26 -6.65 -10.43
N GLU A 113 -1.95 -5.50 -10.45
CA GLU A 113 -1.77 -4.45 -11.46
C GLU A 113 -1.39 -3.11 -10.81
N GLY A 114 -1.59 -2.94 -9.51
CA GLY A 114 -1.28 -1.71 -8.78
C GLY A 114 -2.29 -0.57 -9.02
N THR A 115 -3.45 -0.90 -9.57
CA THR A 115 -4.49 0.04 -9.96
C THR A 115 -5.79 -0.19 -9.19
N TRP A 116 -6.75 0.74 -9.27
CA TRP A 116 -8.03 0.63 -8.56
C TRP A 116 -9.18 1.12 -9.42
N GLY A 117 -10.01 0.20 -9.91
CA GLY A 117 -11.23 0.52 -10.64
C GLY A 117 -10.98 1.16 -12.01
N ILE A 118 -9.77 1.03 -12.55
CA ILE A 118 -9.40 1.57 -13.86
C ILE A 118 -9.05 0.46 -14.85
N SER A 119 -8.82 -0.77 -14.40
CA SER A 119 -8.47 -1.88 -15.28
C SER A 119 -9.59 -2.16 -16.30
N PRO A 120 -9.27 -2.26 -17.61
CA PRO A 120 -10.25 -2.48 -18.67
C PRO A 120 -11.13 -3.72 -18.46
N ARG A 121 -10.67 -4.68 -17.65
CA ARG A 121 -11.40 -5.90 -17.31
C ARG A 121 -12.72 -5.61 -16.56
N TYR A 122 -12.84 -4.46 -15.89
CA TYR A 122 -14.01 -4.10 -15.07
C TYR A 122 -14.73 -2.83 -15.53
N THR A 123 -14.21 -2.09 -16.50
CA THR A 123 -14.82 -0.83 -17.01
C THR A 123 -15.90 -1.06 -18.08
N ASN A 124 -16.70 -2.13 -17.98
CA ASN A 124 -17.70 -2.43 -19.01
C ASN A 124 -18.83 -1.36 -19.03
N ALA A 125 -18.71 -0.42 -19.97
CA ALA A 125 -19.69 0.16 -20.90
C ALA A 125 -21.16 0.47 -20.49
N SER A 126 -21.57 0.41 -19.22
CA SER A 126 -23.01 0.57 -18.84
C SER A 126 -23.31 1.67 -17.81
N LEU A 127 -22.36 2.57 -17.50
CA LEU A 127 -22.58 3.72 -16.60
C LEU A 127 -22.53 5.09 -17.32
N ARG A 128 -22.67 5.09 -18.65
CA ARG A 128 -22.98 6.29 -19.45
C ARG A 128 -24.35 6.13 -20.11
N GLY A 129 -25.39 6.04 -19.29
CA GLY A 129 -26.79 6.11 -19.68
C GLY A 129 -27.50 7.14 -18.80
#